data_AF-A0A7C8MJ92-F1
#
_entry.id   AF-A0A7C8MJ92-F1
#
_cell.length_a   1.000
_cell.length_b   1.000
_cell.length_c   1.000
_cell.angle_alpha   90.00
_cell.angle_beta   90.00
_cell.angle_gamma   90.00
#
_symmetry.space_group_name_H-M   'P 1'
#
loop_
_entity.id
_entity.type
_entity.pdbx_description
1 polymer ?
#
loop_
_entity_poly.entity_id
_entity_poly.type
_entity_poly.pdbx_seq_one_letter_code
_entity_poly.pdbx_strand_id
1 'polypeptide(L)'
;MSILTSILIDITPPQRAVHLAFRAVAALCSLVTLIFILYCTAKFDVTLGVGYASASWTLVFDLASMFLLWKQHKRLSNLVLSMTEVFIFGLVTAAIISMRLVSLQEDLGAAIRYGGEHRGFRADPWRNLAVGLQGAVGLIHLGFLAGVGREIIKPHLR
;
A
#
# COMPACT_ATOMS: atom_id res chain seq x y z
N MET A 1 -10.29 24.24 -26.91
CA MET A 1 -10.78 23.53 -25.70
C MET A 1 -9.60 22.84 -25.06
N SER A 2 -9.34 23.12 -23.78
CA SER A 2 -8.12 22.74 -23.08
C SER A 2 -8.08 21.23 -22.80
N ILE A 3 -6.92 20.60 -22.99
CA ILE A 3 -6.63 19.19 -22.62
C ILE A 3 -7.01 18.91 -21.15
N LEU A 4 -6.99 19.94 -20.29
CA LEU A 4 -7.38 19.84 -18.88
C LEU A 4 -8.86 19.47 -18.64
N THR A 5 -9.77 19.77 -19.56
CA THR A 5 -11.19 19.45 -19.38
C THR A 5 -11.53 17.97 -19.60
N SER A 6 -10.62 17.16 -20.18
CA SER A 6 -10.86 15.72 -20.39
C SER A 6 -10.42 14.83 -19.20
N ILE A 7 -9.94 15.42 -18.09
CA ILE A 7 -9.29 14.72 -16.96
C ILE A 7 -10.25 14.54 -15.76
N LEU A 8 -11.54 14.76 -15.97
CA LEU A 8 -12.57 14.64 -14.95
C LEU A 8 -13.40 13.39 -15.22
N ILE A 9 -13.20 12.33 -14.41
CA ILE A 9 -14.06 11.14 -14.44
C ILE A 9 -15.23 11.37 -13.48
N ASP A 10 -16.44 11.27 -14.02
CA ASP A 10 -17.63 11.09 -13.20
C ASP A 10 -17.64 9.66 -12.65
N ILE A 11 -17.27 9.50 -11.38
CA ILE A 11 -17.35 8.20 -10.70
C ILE A 11 -18.82 7.91 -10.43
N THR A 12 -19.37 6.91 -11.13
CA THR A 12 -20.74 6.45 -10.93
C THR A 12 -20.96 5.94 -9.49
N PRO A 13 -22.19 6.00 -8.94
CA PRO A 13 -22.49 5.49 -7.60
C PRO A 13 -21.97 4.07 -7.30
N PRO A 14 -22.13 3.05 -8.20
CA PRO A 14 -21.60 1.72 -7.93
C PRO A 14 -20.07 1.66 -7.91
N GLN A 15 -19.39 2.39 -8.81
CA GLN A 15 -17.93 2.47 -8.82
C GLN A 15 -17.42 3.12 -7.54
N ARG A 16 -18.10 4.16 -7.04
CA ARG A 16 -17.74 4.83 -5.79
C ARG A 16 -17.80 3.90 -4.59
N ALA A 17 -18.86 3.09 -4.48
CA ALA A 17 -19.00 2.11 -3.42
C ALA A 17 -17.87 1.07 -3.45
N VAL A 18 -17.50 0.60 -4.65
CA VAL A 18 -16.37 -0.33 -4.85
C VAL A 18 -15.05 0.31 -4.44
N HIS A 19 -14.77 1.55 -4.87
CA HIS A 19 -13.55 2.28 -4.48
C HIS A 19 -13.47 2.48 -2.97
N LEU A 20 -14.57 2.87 -2.32
CA LEU A 20 -14.63 3.02 -0.87
C LEU A 20 -14.36 1.70 -0.14
N ALA A 21 -14.96 0.59 -0.60
CA ALA A 21 -14.76 -0.73 0.00
C ALA A 21 -13.30 -1.17 -0.07
N PHE A 22 -12.67 -1.07 -1.25
CA PHE A 22 -11.27 -1.46 -1.42
C PHE A 22 -10.30 -0.55 -0.64
N ARG A 23 -10.57 0.76 -0.55
CA ARG A 23 -9.76 1.64 0.30
C ARG A 23 -9.93 1.35 1.79
N ALA A 24 -11.14 1.01 2.24
CA ALA A 24 -11.36 0.61 3.62
C ALA A 24 -10.59 -0.68 3.95
N VAL A 25 -10.58 -1.65 3.03
CA VAL A 25 -9.79 -2.88 3.17
C VAL A 25 -8.29 -2.56 3.22
N ALA A 26 -7.79 -1.72 2.30
CA ALA A 26 -6.39 -1.30 2.28
C ALA A 26 -5.97 -0.60 3.59
N ALA A 27 -6.78 0.35 4.06
CA ALA A 27 -6.58 1.04 5.33
C ALA A 27 -6.54 0.06 6.52
N LEU A 28 -7.46 -0.91 6.58
CA LEU A 28 -7.44 -1.94 7.61
C LEU A 28 -6.17 -2.80 7.55
N CYS A 29 -5.75 -3.21 6.35
CA CYS A 29 -4.49 -3.94 6.17
C CYS A 29 -3.29 -3.12 6.64
N SER A 30 -3.19 -1.83 6.28
CA SER A 30 -2.11 -0.94 6.74
C SER A 30 -2.14 -0.73 8.26
N LEU A 31 -3.32 -0.61 8.87
CA LEU A 31 -3.46 -0.52 10.32
C LEU A 31 -2.97 -1.79 11.02
N VAL A 32 -3.36 -2.97 10.53
CA VAL A 32 -2.89 -4.25 11.07
C VAL A 32 -1.38 -4.42 10.87
N THR A 33 -0.84 -3.99 9.73
CA THR A 33 0.62 -3.93 9.51
C THR A 33 1.31 -3.07 10.58
N LEU A 34 0.78 -1.88 10.90
CA LEU A 34 1.36 -1.05 11.96
C LEU A 34 1.37 -1.77 13.32
N ILE A 35 0.29 -2.46 13.67
CA ILE A 35 0.20 -3.24 14.91
C ILE A 35 1.28 -4.33 14.94
N PHE A 36 1.47 -5.07 13.85
CA PHE A 36 2.49 -6.11 13.80
C PHE A 36 3.90 -5.56 13.82
N ILE A 37 4.17 -4.43 13.17
CA ILE A 37 5.49 -3.79 13.25
C ILE A 37 5.74 -3.27 14.67
N LEU A 38 4.76 -2.65 15.33
CA LEU A 38 4.83 -2.25 16.75
C LEU A 38 5.14 -3.43 17.66
N TYR A 39 4.42 -4.53 17.47
CA TYR A 39 4.67 -5.76 18.21
C TYR A 39 6.10 -6.28 17.98
N CYS A 40 6.58 -6.29 16.74
CA CYS A 40 7.93 -6.75 16.42
C CYS A 40 9.01 -5.85 17.04
N THR A 41 8.80 -4.54 17.02
CA THR A 41 9.71 -3.58 17.66
C THR A 41 9.74 -3.77 19.16
N ALA A 42 8.57 -3.92 19.82
CA ALA A 42 8.51 -4.08 21.27
C ALA A 42 9.07 -5.43 21.76
N LYS A 43 8.91 -6.50 20.98
CA LYS A 43 9.29 -7.86 21.39
C LYS A 43 10.72 -8.25 20.99
N PHE A 44 11.19 -7.76 19.86
CA PHE A 44 12.45 -8.19 19.26
C PHE A 44 13.45 -7.05 19.06
N ASP A 45 13.15 -5.83 19.51
CA ASP A 45 13.97 -4.61 19.35
C ASP A 45 14.35 -4.30 17.89
N VAL A 46 13.56 -4.79 16.93
CA VAL A 46 13.76 -4.53 15.51
C VAL A 46 12.79 -3.48 15.00
N THR A 47 13.36 -2.37 14.53
CA THR A 47 12.60 -1.26 13.98
C THR A 47 12.55 -1.36 12.46
N LEU A 48 11.40 -1.78 11.92
CA LEU A 48 11.15 -1.79 10.47
C LEU A 48 10.71 -0.39 10.01
N GLY A 49 11.61 0.59 10.09
CA GLY A 49 11.30 2.01 9.90
C GLY A 49 10.62 2.33 8.55
N VAL A 50 11.07 1.70 7.47
CA VAL A 50 10.44 1.86 6.13
C VAL A 50 9.03 1.25 6.12
N GLY A 51 8.82 0.15 6.83
CA GLY A 51 7.51 -0.48 7.00
C GLY A 51 6.54 0.43 7.75
N TYR A 52 6.99 1.08 8.82
CA TYR A 52 6.22 2.08 9.57
C TYR A 52 5.80 3.26 8.70
N ALA A 53 6.78 3.87 8.02
CA ALA A 53 6.53 5.04 7.19
C ALA A 53 5.52 4.69 6.10
N SER A 54 5.73 3.58 5.39
CA SER A 54 4.84 3.11 4.34
C SER A 54 3.42 2.87 4.86
N ALA A 55 3.24 2.06 5.91
CA ALA A 55 1.92 1.75 6.44
C ALA A 55 1.18 3.00 6.96
N SER A 56 1.89 3.92 7.62
CA SER A 56 1.32 5.17 8.15
C SER A 56 0.86 6.10 7.02
N TRP A 57 1.72 6.31 6.02
CA TRP A 57 1.38 7.17 4.89
C TRP A 57 0.25 6.58 4.06
N THR A 58 0.28 5.28 3.74
CA THR A 58 -0.82 4.62 3.03
C THR A 58 -2.15 4.79 3.76
N LEU A 59 -2.17 4.58 5.08
CA LEU A 59 -3.36 4.77 5.91
C LEU A 59 -3.89 6.22 5.82
N VAL A 60 -3.00 7.22 5.91
CA VAL A 60 -3.38 8.63 5.80
C VAL A 60 -3.98 8.93 4.43
N PHE A 61 -3.36 8.47 3.34
CA PHE A 61 -3.86 8.72 1.99
C PHE A 61 -5.17 8.00 1.69
N ASP A 62 -5.35 6.78 2.19
CA ASP A 62 -6.61 6.07 2.04
C ASP A 62 -7.75 6.71 2.81
N LEU A 63 -7.53 7.12 4.06
CA LEU A 63 -8.53 7.84 4.85
C LEU A 63 -8.89 9.19 4.20
N ALA A 64 -7.89 9.93 3.72
CA ALA A 64 -8.11 11.19 3.00
C ALA A 64 -8.94 10.96 1.74
N SER A 65 -8.63 9.92 0.96
CA SER A 65 -9.35 9.60 -0.26
C SER A 65 -10.77 9.10 0.01
N MET A 66 -10.98 8.31 1.06
CA MET A 66 -12.32 7.91 1.50
C MET A 66 -13.16 9.13 1.90
N PHE A 67 -12.58 10.08 2.65
CA PHE A 67 -13.26 11.31 3.03
C PHE A 67 -13.66 12.16 1.81
N LEU A 68 -12.78 12.27 0.83
CA LEU A 68 -13.05 13.00 -0.42
C LEU A 68 -14.15 12.34 -1.25
N LEU A 69 -14.14 11.01 -1.36
CA LEU A 69 -15.18 10.24 -2.04
C LEU A 69 -16.54 10.34 -1.31
N TRP A 70 -16.52 10.34 0.02
CA TRP A 70 -17.71 10.50 0.86
C TRP A 70 -18.35 11.88 0.68
N LYS A 71 -17.55 12.95 0.70
CA LYS A 71 -18.02 14.33 0.53
C LYS A 71 -18.52 14.68 -0.87
N GLN A 72 -18.54 13.71 -1.79
CA GLN A 72 -19.05 13.88 -3.15
C GLN A 72 -18.38 15.04 -3.92
N HIS A 73 -17.09 15.29 -3.72
CA HIS A 73 -16.38 16.22 -4.60
C HIS A 73 -16.43 15.67 -6.03
N LYS A 74 -17.32 16.22 -6.86
CA LYS A 74 -17.59 15.78 -8.24
C LYS A 74 -16.39 15.96 -9.19
N ARG A 75 -15.28 16.51 -8.71
CA ARG A 75 -14.09 16.81 -9.52
C ARG A 75 -12.82 16.51 -8.74
N LEU A 76 -12.40 15.25 -8.73
CA LEU A 76 -11.02 14.89 -8.46
C LEU A 76 -10.30 14.72 -9.79
N SER A 77 -9.14 15.38 -9.92
CA SER A 77 -8.29 15.22 -11.10
C SER A 77 -7.73 13.81 -11.15
N ASN A 78 -7.91 13.11 -12.28
CA ASN A 78 -7.31 11.78 -12.48
C ASN A 78 -5.80 11.79 -12.30
N LEU A 79 -5.14 12.90 -12.62
CA LEU A 79 -3.69 13.03 -12.43
C LEU A 79 -3.33 12.93 -10.95
N VAL A 80 -4.06 13.63 -10.07
CA VAL A 80 -3.81 13.62 -8.62
C VAL A 80 -4.09 12.23 -8.04
N LEU A 81 -5.18 11.59 -8.46
CA LEU A 81 -5.49 10.22 -8.05
C LEU A 81 -4.40 9.26 -8.50
N SER A 82 -4.05 9.23 -9.79
CA SER A 82 -2.99 8.37 -10.31
C SER A 82 -1.64 8.61 -9.64
N MET A 83 -1.24 9.86 -9.41
CA MET A 83 0.02 10.17 -8.70
C MET A 83 -0.01 9.66 -7.26
N THR A 84 -1.15 9.76 -6.59
CA THR A 84 -1.32 9.22 -5.23
C THR A 84 -1.22 7.69 -5.25
N GLU A 85 -1.88 7.02 -6.20
CA GLU A 85 -1.79 5.56 -6.33
C GLU A 85 -0.36 5.09 -6.66
N VAL A 86 0.36 5.76 -7.57
CA VAL A 86 1.76 5.45 -7.88
C VAL A 86 2.64 5.65 -6.65
N PHE A 87 2.43 6.74 -5.92
CA PHE A 87 3.20 7.04 -4.72
C PHE A 87 3.00 5.97 -3.64
N ILE A 88 1.74 5.60 -3.36
CA ILE A 88 1.42 4.54 -2.40
C ILE A 88 2.01 3.21 -2.85
N PHE A 89 1.82 2.83 -4.13
CA PHE A 89 2.37 1.59 -4.66
C PHE A 89 3.90 1.54 -4.53
N GLY A 90 4.60 2.64 -4.81
CA GLY A 90 6.03 2.78 -4.62
C GLY A 90 6.45 2.62 -3.16
N LEU A 91 5.76 3.29 -2.23
CA LEU A 91 6.02 3.18 -0.79
C LEU A 91 5.81 1.75 -0.26
N VAL A 92 4.75 1.09 -0.70
CA VAL A 92 4.41 -0.28 -0.31
C VAL A 92 5.46 -1.25 -0.84
N THR A 93 5.85 -1.10 -2.11
CA THR A 93 6.90 -1.92 -2.74
C THR A 93 8.24 -1.75 -2.03
N ALA A 94 8.63 -0.50 -1.76
CA ALA A 94 9.86 -0.20 -1.02
C ALA A 94 9.84 -0.84 0.38
N ALA A 95 8.71 -0.75 1.09
CA ALA A 95 8.57 -1.37 2.41
C ALA A 95 8.66 -2.90 2.36
N ILE A 96 8.01 -3.56 1.40
CA ILE A 96 8.11 -5.02 1.22
C ILE A 96 9.57 -5.43 1.00
N ILE A 97 10.27 -4.74 0.08
CA ILE A 97 11.67 -5.01 -0.21
C ILE A 97 12.54 -4.76 1.03
N SER A 98 12.42 -3.60 1.68
CA SER A 98 13.21 -3.26 2.87
C SER A 98 12.97 -4.24 4.02
N MET A 99 11.72 -4.60 4.30
CA MET A 99 11.40 -5.58 5.35
C MET A 99 12.02 -6.93 5.03
N ARG A 100 11.94 -7.38 3.77
CA ARG A 100 12.58 -8.63 3.31
C ARG A 100 14.10 -8.59 3.32
N LEU A 101 14.72 -7.46 3.02
CA LEU A 101 16.18 -7.30 3.11
C LEU A 101 16.67 -7.36 4.56
N VAL A 102 16.00 -6.68 5.49
CA VAL A 102 16.30 -6.77 6.93
C VAL A 102 16.18 -8.22 7.41
N SER A 103 15.14 -8.93 6.93
CA SER A 103 14.94 -10.36 7.20
C SER A 103 16.15 -11.20 6.81
N LEU A 104 16.64 -11.00 5.57
CA LEU A 104 17.76 -11.75 5.02
C LEU A 104 19.07 -11.43 5.75
N GLN A 105 19.27 -10.18 6.16
CA GLN A 105 20.46 -9.79 6.93
C GLN A 105 20.48 -10.40 8.33
N GLU A 106 19.34 -10.40 9.02
CA GLU A 106 19.21 -11.05 10.33
C GLU A 106 19.46 -12.55 10.23
N ASP A 107 18.85 -13.22 9.25
CA ASP A 107 19.02 -14.66 9.02
C ASP A 107 20.47 -15.02 8.69
N LEU A 108 21.14 -14.22 7.86
CA LEU A 108 22.53 -14.45 7.51
C LEU A 108 23.43 -14.25 8.74
N GLY A 109 23.24 -13.17 9.50
CA GLY A 109 24.02 -12.88 10.71
C GLY A 109 23.83 -13.94 11.80
N ALA A 110 22.61 -14.46 11.94
CA ALA A 110 22.30 -15.48 12.92
C ALA A 110 22.72 -16.89 12.47
N ALA A 111 22.65 -17.22 11.17
CA ALA A 111 23.24 -18.45 10.63
C ALA A 111 24.76 -18.49 10.83
N ILE A 112 25.44 -17.33 10.69
CA ILE A 112 26.88 -17.20 10.96
C ILE A 112 27.19 -17.41 12.46
N ARG A 113 26.33 -16.94 13.37
CA ARG A 113 26.54 -17.05 14.83
C ARG A 113 26.12 -18.38 15.44
N TYR A 114 25.05 -18.99 14.96
CA TYR A 114 24.38 -20.13 15.60
C TYR A 114 24.33 -21.38 14.70
N GLY A 115 24.91 -21.33 13.50
CA GLY A 115 24.97 -22.47 12.58
C GLY A 115 23.59 -22.97 12.14
N GLY A 116 23.49 -24.27 11.83
CA GLY A 116 22.28 -24.90 11.28
C GLY A 116 21.08 -25.03 12.23
N GLU A 117 21.24 -24.70 13.52
CA GLU A 117 20.14 -24.71 14.49
C GLU A 117 19.29 -23.42 14.45
N HIS A 118 19.78 -22.38 13.77
CA HIS A 118 19.04 -21.15 13.61
C HIS A 118 17.89 -21.32 12.62
N ARG A 119 16.65 -21.20 13.10
CA ARG A 119 15.44 -21.31 12.26
C ARG A 119 15.11 -20.05 11.44
N GLY A 120 15.87 -18.97 11.61
CA GLY A 120 15.72 -17.74 10.84
C GLY A 120 14.32 -17.13 10.88
N PHE A 121 14.04 -16.31 9.86
CA PHE A 121 12.83 -15.56 9.60
C PHE A 121 11.61 -16.44 9.30
N ARG A 122 11.85 -17.75 9.08
CA ARG A 122 10.79 -18.77 9.05
C ARG A 122 10.04 -18.89 10.38
N ALA A 123 10.63 -18.42 11.49
CA ALA A 123 10.05 -18.49 12.82
C ALA A 123 9.32 -17.21 13.30
N ASP A 124 9.42 -16.07 12.58
CA ASP A 124 8.67 -14.85 12.93
C ASP A 124 7.41 -14.71 12.03
N PRO A 125 6.25 -15.23 12.48
CA PRO A 125 5.01 -15.16 11.71
C PRO A 125 4.51 -13.72 11.54
N TRP A 126 4.85 -12.81 12.45
CA TRP A 126 4.28 -11.45 12.49
C TRP A 126 4.85 -10.56 11.39
N ARG A 127 6.16 -10.62 11.16
CA ARG A 127 6.77 -9.91 10.04
C ARG A 127 6.33 -10.46 8.69
N ASN A 128 6.17 -11.78 8.57
CA ASN A 128 5.66 -12.39 7.34
C ASN A 128 4.21 -11.95 7.04
N LEU A 129 3.36 -11.88 8.07
CA LEU A 129 2.01 -11.32 7.95
C LEU A 129 2.04 -9.84 7.59
N ALA A 130 2.91 -9.03 8.21
CA ALA A 130 3.05 -7.61 7.90
C ALA A 130 3.45 -7.37 6.43
N VAL A 131 4.40 -8.16 5.90
CA VAL A 131 4.78 -8.12 4.48
C VAL A 131 3.63 -8.58 3.58
N GLY A 132 2.92 -9.65 3.95
CA GLY A 132 1.77 -10.14 3.18
C GLY A 132 0.64 -9.12 3.08
N LEU A 133 0.31 -8.45 4.19
CA LEU A 133 -0.69 -7.38 4.25
C LEU A 133 -0.29 -6.19 3.38
N GLN A 134 0.98 -5.77 3.43
CA GLN A 134 1.47 -4.72 2.53
C GLN A 134 1.42 -5.17 1.07
N GLY A 135 1.73 -6.44 0.77
CA GLY A 135 1.54 -7.00 -0.57
C GLY A 135 0.10 -6.87 -1.06
N ALA A 136 -0.88 -7.19 -0.21
CA ALA A 136 -2.30 -7.06 -0.53
C ALA A 136 -2.70 -5.59 -0.79
N VAL A 137 -2.23 -4.66 0.04
CA VAL A 137 -2.42 -3.21 -0.18
C VAL A 137 -1.85 -2.78 -1.53
N GLY A 138 -0.62 -3.20 -1.85
CA GLY A 138 0.03 -2.90 -3.13
C GLY A 138 -0.78 -3.39 -4.34
N LEU A 139 -1.38 -4.58 -4.25
CA LEU A 139 -2.25 -5.11 -5.31
C LEU A 139 -3.53 -4.29 -5.50
N ILE A 140 -4.12 -3.77 -4.41
CA ILE A 140 -5.30 -2.90 -4.48
C ILE A 140 -4.96 -1.60 -5.23
N HIS A 141 -3.87 -0.93 -4.85
CA HIS A 141 -3.45 0.31 -5.51
C HIS A 141 -3.01 0.10 -6.96
N LEU A 142 -2.37 -1.02 -7.27
CA LEU A 142 -2.07 -1.41 -8.65
C LEU A 142 -3.34 -1.63 -9.48
N GLY A 143 -4.38 -2.25 -8.88
CA GLY A 143 -5.69 -2.41 -9.50
C GLY A 143 -6.34 -1.07 -9.82
N PHE A 144 -6.25 -0.09 -8.92
CA PHE A 144 -6.73 1.27 -9.18
C PHE A 144 -5.95 1.97 -10.30
N LEU A 145 -4.62 1.86 -10.32
CA LEU A 145 -3.78 2.38 -11.41
C LEU A 145 -4.19 1.82 -12.77
N ALA A 146 -4.35 0.50 -12.86
CA ALA A 146 -4.77 -0.17 -14.08
C ALA A 146 -6.18 0.27 -14.53
N GLY A 147 -7.08 0.50 -13.57
CA GLY A 147 -8.42 1.04 -13.82
C GLY A 147 -8.39 2.45 -14.41
N VAL A 148 -7.59 3.36 -13.83
CA VAL A 148 -7.45 4.73 -14.35
C VAL A 148 -6.77 4.76 -15.72
N GLY A 149 -5.75 3.91 -15.95
CA GLY A 149 -5.08 3.80 -17.24
C GLY A 149 -6.03 3.43 -18.39
N ARG A 150 -7.00 2.54 -18.14
CA ARG A 150 -8.00 2.16 -19.16
C ARG A 150 -8.92 3.31 -19.55
N GLU A 151 -9.30 4.17 -18.62
CA GLU A 151 -10.18 5.31 -18.89
C GLU A 151 -9.43 6.47 -19.57
N ILE A 152 -8.11 6.60 -19.38
CA ILE A 152 -7.26 7.58 -20.09
C ILE A 152 -7.02 7.18 -21.56
N ILE A 153 -6.89 5.88 -21.86
CA ILE A 153 -6.54 5.40 -23.21
C ILE A 153 -7.75 5.36 -24.16
N LYS A 154 -8.94 5.00 -23.66
CA LYS A 154 -10.19 4.93 -24.46
C LYS A 154 -10.53 6.18 -25.30
N PRO A 155 -10.37 7.43 -24.83
CA PRO A 155 -10.73 8.62 -25.62
C PRO A 155 -9.81 8.90 -26.81
N HIS A 156 -8.64 8.25 -26.92
CA HIS A 156 -7.67 8.48 -27.99
C HIS A 156 -7.66 7.40 -29.08
N LEU A 157 -8.54 6.40 -28.97
CA LEU A 157 -8.70 5.31 -29.94
C LEU A 157 -10.01 5.42 -30.75
N ARG A 158 -10.63 6.61 -30.79
CA ARG A 158 -11.82 6.91 -31.60
C ARG A 158 -11.50 7.95 -32.66
#